data_AF-A0A1B0G9S3-F1
#
_entry.id   AF-A0A1B0G9S3-F1
#
_cell.length_a   1.000
_cell.length_b   1.000
_cell.length_c   1.000
_cell.angle_alpha   90.00
_cell.angle_beta   90.00
_cell.angle_gamma   90.00
#
_symmetry.space_group_name_H-M   'P 1'
#
loop_
_entity.id
_entity.type
_entity.pdbx_description
1 polymer ?
#
loop_
_entity_poly.entity_id
_entity_poly.type
_entity_poly.pdbx_seq_one_letter_code
_entity_poly.pdbx_strand_id
1 'polypeptide(L)'
;MYHGMMLQRGDNNMLSSCQNLHCNDDGSILVQGCGHHHMRDCRIIDPTNLHRPYPECCKMNFLCTVDNGQYLVRQLSPLDRPTIDPQTEHLNLNLNQMDYYN
;
A
#
# COMPACT_ATOMS: atom_id res chain seq x y z
N MET A 1 -13.98 21.85 -2.21
CA MET A 1 -12.57 22.24 -2.00
C MET A 1 -11.98 21.30 -0.97
N TYR A 2 -10.81 20.73 -1.19
CA TYR A 2 -10.15 19.76 -0.30
C TYR A 2 -8.71 20.21 -0.03
N HIS A 3 -8.37 20.52 1.22
CA HIS A 3 -7.07 21.11 1.61
C HIS A 3 -6.62 22.28 0.71
N GLY A 4 -7.54 23.18 0.35
CA GLY A 4 -7.25 24.33 -0.51
C GLY A 4 -7.19 24.03 -2.02
N MET A 5 -7.35 22.77 -2.43
CA MET A 5 -7.44 22.39 -3.84
C MET A 5 -8.89 22.38 -4.33
N MET A 6 -9.14 22.91 -5.53
CA MET A 6 -10.40 22.70 -6.23
C MET A 6 -10.37 21.35 -6.94
N LEU A 7 -11.34 20.51 -6.62
CA LEU A 7 -11.55 19.23 -7.27
C LEU A 7 -12.57 19.39 -8.41
N GLN A 8 -12.33 18.73 -9.52
CA GLN A 8 -13.33 18.53 -10.56
C GLN A 8 -14.33 17.46 -10.10
N ARG A 9 -15.55 17.50 -10.64
CA ARG A 9 -16.50 16.39 -10.44
C ARG A 9 -15.92 15.10 -11.01
N GLY A 10 -16.13 13.98 -10.31
CA GLY A 10 -15.50 12.71 -10.63
C GLY A 10 -14.07 12.61 -10.11
N ASP A 11 -13.21 11.96 -10.87
CA ASP A 11 -11.88 11.52 -10.43
C ASP A 11 -10.84 12.64 -10.45
N ASN A 12 -10.13 12.80 -9.33
CA ASN A 12 -8.99 13.70 -9.19
C ASN A 12 -7.78 12.91 -8.72
N ASN A 13 -6.92 12.50 -9.65
CA ASN A 13 -5.72 11.73 -9.35
C ASN A 13 -4.63 12.61 -8.72
N MET A 14 -4.21 12.26 -7.52
CA MET A 14 -3.14 12.89 -6.77
C MET A 14 -1.87 12.05 -6.89
N LEU A 15 -1.08 12.32 -7.95
CA LEU A 15 0.09 11.51 -8.31
C LEU A 15 1.15 11.47 -7.19
N SER A 16 1.38 12.58 -6.49
CA SER A 16 2.38 12.65 -5.41
C SER A 16 2.03 11.82 -4.18
N SER A 17 0.74 11.58 -3.92
CA SER A 17 0.28 10.79 -2.78
C SER A 17 -0.28 9.42 -3.17
N CYS A 18 -0.23 9.06 -4.45
CA CYS A 18 -0.84 7.85 -5.01
C CYS A 18 -2.29 7.64 -4.51
N GLN A 19 -3.10 8.68 -4.66
CA GLN A 19 -4.49 8.70 -4.24
C GLN A 19 -5.40 9.15 -5.37
N ASN A 20 -6.66 8.75 -5.28
CA ASN A 20 -7.74 9.36 -6.04
C ASN A 20 -8.73 10.03 -5.08
N LEU A 21 -9.10 11.27 -5.39
CA LEU A 21 -10.19 11.96 -4.72
C LEU A 21 -11.39 12.02 -5.68
N HIS A 22 -12.39 11.20 -5.43
CA HIS A 22 -13.62 11.20 -6.22
C HIS A 22 -14.60 12.21 -5.61
N CYS A 23 -14.91 13.27 -6.36
CA CYS A 23 -15.85 14.30 -5.95
C CYS A 23 -17.24 13.98 -6.53
N ASN A 24 -18.17 13.61 -5.65
CA ASN A 24 -19.54 13.29 -6.03
C ASN A 24 -20.35 14.55 -6.34
N ASP A 25 -21.49 14.38 -7.02
CA ASP A 25 -22.38 15.49 -7.40
C ASP A 25 -23.01 16.20 -6.19
N ASP A 26 -23.17 15.50 -5.07
CA ASP A 26 -23.65 16.04 -3.80
C ASP A 26 -22.57 16.84 -3.03
N GLY A 27 -21.36 16.90 -3.57
CA GLY A 27 -20.21 17.58 -2.96
C GLY A 27 -19.45 16.75 -1.93
N SER A 28 -19.85 15.49 -1.68
CA SER A 28 -19.07 14.55 -0.86
C SER A 28 -17.82 14.10 -1.61
N ILE A 29 -16.76 13.74 -0.87
CA ILE A 29 -15.49 13.29 -1.42
C ILE A 29 -15.18 11.89 -0.91
N LEU A 30 -14.94 10.95 -1.82
CA LEU A 30 -14.38 9.64 -1.51
C LEU A 30 -12.87 9.68 -1.73
N VAL A 31 -12.10 9.36 -0.70
CA VAL A 31 -10.64 9.27 -0.76
C VAL A 31 -10.24 7.81 -0.95
N GLN A 32 -9.56 7.51 -2.06
CA GLN A 32 -9.09 6.17 -2.40
C GLN A 32 -7.56 6.17 -2.42
N GLY A 33 -6.94 5.16 -1.82
CA GLY A 33 -5.48 5.01 -1.79
C GLY A 33 -5.10 3.55 -1.55
N CYS A 34 -3.80 3.28 -1.52
CA CYS A 34 -3.27 1.90 -1.48
C CYS A 34 -3.43 1.19 -0.13
N GLY A 35 -3.86 1.90 0.92
CA GLY A 35 -3.84 1.41 2.30
C GLY A 35 -2.47 1.56 2.97
N HIS A 36 -2.31 0.97 4.14
CA HIS A 36 -1.05 0.96 4.88
C HIS A 36 -0.36 -0.39 4.74
N HIS A 37 0.93 -0.38 4.42
CA HIS A 37 1.75 -1.59 4.39
C HIS A 37 2.81 -1.52 5.48
N HIS A 38 2.77 -2.48 6.40
CA HIS A 38 3.86 -2.72 7.33
C HIS A 38 4.85 -3.68 6.69
N MET A 39 6.08 -3.21 6.48
CA MET A 39 7.19 -4.01 5.96
C MET A 39 8.44 -3.71 6.76
N ARG A 40 9.17 -4.77 7.11
CA ARG A 40 10.45 -4.70 7.81
C ARG A 40 11.55 -5.13 6.84
N ASP A 41 12.66 -4.41 6.82
CA ASP A 41 13.85 -4.73 6.01
C ASP A 41 13.57 -4.87 4.49
N CYS A 42 12.62 -4.07 3.97
CA CYS A 42 12.26 -4.02 2.56
C CYS A 42 12.59 -2.67 1.91
N ARG A 43 12.97 -2.69 0.64
CA ARG A 43 13.13 -1.49 -0.21
C ARG A 43 12.28 -1.58 -1.47
N ILE A 44 11.76 -0.45 -1.94
CA ILE A 44 11.04 -0.37 -3.22
C ILE A 44 12.07 -0.50 -4.36
N ILE A 45 11.82 -1.41 -5.30
CA ILE A 45 12.72 -1.64 -6.45
C ILE A 45 12.21 -1.05 -7.76
N ASP A 46 10.92 -0.76 -7.85
CA ASP A 46 10.34 -0.14 -9.04
C ASP A 46 9.61 1.16 -8.69
N PRO A 47 10.33 2.28 -8.61
CA PRO A 47 9.72 3.59 -8.35
C PRO A 47 8.93 4.10 -9.56
N THR A 48 9.00 3.50 -10.75
CA THR A 48 8.36 4.06 -11.94
C THR A 48 6.83 4.05 -11.85
N ASN A 49 6.27 3.09 -11.10
CA ASN A 49 4.83 3.05 -10.85
C ASN A 49 4.36 4.21 -9.95
N LEU A 50 5.22 4.80 -9.11
CA LEU A 50 4.84 5.92 -8.22
C LEU A 50 4.30 7.13 -8.98
N HIS A 51 4.67 7.29 -10.25
CA HIS A 51 4.20 8.39 -11.10
C HIS A 51 2.95 8.07 -11.92
N ARG A 52 2.38 6.86 -11.79
CA ARG A 52 1.13 6.47 -12.44
C ARG A 52 -0.08 6.97 -11.65
N PRO A 53 -1.26 7.12 -12.27
CA PRO A 53 -2.49 7.39 -11.52
C PRO A 53 -2.87 6.20 -10.64
N TYR A 54 -3.65 6.45 -9.59
CA TYR A 54 -4.31 5.39 -8.83
C TYR A 54 -5.26 4.60 -9.77
N PRO A 55 -5.37 3.26 -9.65
CA PRO A 55 -4.72 2.37 -8.68
C PRO A 55 -3.32 1.85 -9.11
N GLU A 56 -2.84 2.23 -10.30
CA GLU A 56 -1.62 1.67 -10.86
C GLU A 56 -0.37 2.02 -10.05
N CYS A 57 -0.32 3.20 -9.43
CA CYS A 57 0.78 3.57 -8.55
C CYS A 57 0.86 2.76 -7.25
N CYS A 58 -0.20 2.03 -6.89
CA CYS A 58 -0.17 1.11 -5.76
C CYS A 58 0.53 -0.20 -6.08
N LYS A 59 0.72 -0.52 -7.38
CA LYS A 59 1.43 -1.71 -7.82
C LYS A 59 2.92 -1.51 -7.60
N MET A 60 3.38 -1.92 -6.42
CA MET A 60 4.76 -1.75 -6.01
C MET A 60 5.44 -3.10 -5.88
N ASN A 61 6.68 -3.15 -6.35
CA ASN A 61 7.59 -4.26 -6.16
C ASN A 61 8.55 -3.92 -5.03
N PHE A 62 8.61 -4.79 -4.04
CA PHE A 62 9.50 -4.67 -2.88
C PHE A 62 10.55 -5.75 -2.92
N LEU A 63 11.78 -5.40 -2.56
CA LEU A 63 12.85 -6.32 -2.27
C LEU A 63 13.06 -6.36 -0.77
N CYS A 64 12.70 -7.48 -0.15
CA CYS A 64 12.82 -7.70 1.28
C CYS A 64 13.99 -8.62 1.59
N THR A 65 14.80 -8.28 2.58
CA THR A 65 15.82 -9.18 3.13
C THR A 65 15.16 -10.06 4.18
N VAL A 66 15.30 -11.38 4.08
CA VAL A 66 14.88 -12.31 5.14
C VAL A 66 16.10 -12.70 6.00
N ASP A 67 15.85 -13.26 7.20
CA ASP A 67 16.88 -13.55 8.22
C ASP A 67 18.08 -14.38 7.73
N ASN A 68 17.93 -15.10 6.62
CA ASN A 68 19.00 -15.88 5.97
C ASN A 68 19.79 -15.09 4.90
N GLY A 69 19.61 -13.77 4.80
CA GLY A 69 20.22 -12.92 3.76
C GLY A 69 19.66 -13.13 2.35
N GLN A 70 18.59 -13.91 2.21
CA GLN A 70 17.90 -14.10 0.93
C GLN A 70 17.02 -12.88 0.63
N TYR A 71 16.80 -12.61 -0.66
CA TYR A 71 15.93 -11.54 -1.11
C TYR A 71 14.61 -12.10 -1.65
N LEU A 72 13.48 -11.54 -1.20
CA LEU A 72 12.16 -11.87 -1.72
C LEU A 72 11.56 -10.67 -2.45
N VAL A 73 11.03 -10.91 -3.66
CA VAL A 73 10.26 -9.92 -4.41
C VAL A 73 8.78 -10.08 -4.11
N ARG A 74 8.15 -9.06 -3.53
CA ARG A 74 6.71 -9.04 -3.27
C ARG A 74 6.03 -7.99 -4.11
N GLN A 75 5.01 -8.39 -4.85
CA GLN A 75 4.12 -7.48 -5.57
C GLN A 75 2.87 -7.26 -4.71
N LEU A 76 2.50 -6.01 -4.50
CA LEU A 76 1.23 -5.66 -3.85
C LEU A 76 0.32 -4.99 -4.87
N SER A 77 -0.91 -5.47 -4.99
CA SER A 77 -1.97 -4.77 -5.71
C SER A 77 -2.99 -4.22 -4.71
N PRO A 78 -3.57 -3.03 -4.94
CA PRO A 78 -4.54 -2.42 -4.01
C PRO A 78 -5.85 -3.21 -3.88
N LEU A 79 -6.07 -4.21 -4.74
CA LEU A 79 -7.22 -5.13 -4.69
C LEU A 79 -6.88 -6.48 -4.05
N ASP A 80 -5.61 -6.73 -3.74
CA ASP A 80 -5.21 -7.94 -3.03
C ASP A 80 -5.69 -7.76 -1.58
N ARG A 81 -6.90 -8.22 -1.29
CA ARG A 81 -7.30 -8.52 0.09
C ARG A 81 -6.16 -9.37 0.68
N PRO A 82 -5.78 -9.19 1.96
CA PRO A 82 -4.89 -10.12 2.60
C PRO A 82 -5.59 -11.48 2.62
N THR A 83 -5.35 -12.30 1.60
CA THR A 83 -5.47 -13.73 1.73
C THR A 83 -4.36 -14.08 2.69
N ILE A 84 -4.75 -14.25 3.95
CA ILE A 84 -3.98 -14.97 4.94
C ILE A 84 -3.70 -16.32 4.27
N ASP A 85 -2.53 -16.46 3.67
CA ASP A 85 -2.07 -17.74 3.18
C ASP A 85 -1.71 -18.53 4.44
N PRO A 86 -2.41 -19.64 4.77
CA PRO A 86 -2.25 -20.36 6.04
C PRO A 86 -0.82 -20.87 6.27
N GLN A 87 0.05 -20.87 5.25
CA GLN A 87 1.46 -21.19 5.42
C GLN A 87 2.28 -20.06 6.09
N THR A 88 1.79 -18.81 6.10
CA THR A 88 2.50 -17.67 6.71
C THR A 88 2.14 -17.46 8.20
N GLU A 89 1.09 -18.14 8.70
CA GLU A 89 0.71 -18.09 10.12
C GLU A 89 1.72 -18.81 11.03
N HIS A 90 2.40 -19.84 10.53
CA HIS A 90 3.38 -20.59 11.34
C HIS A 90 4.66 -19.80 11.66
N LEU A 91 5.01 -18.77 10.89
CA LEU A 91 6.13 -17.88 11.22
C LEU A 91 5.70 -16.71 12.13
N ASN A 92 4.50 -16.16 11.94
CA ASN A 92 4.05 -14.97 12.68
C ASN A 92 3.53 -15.27 14.10
N LEU A 93 3.11 -16.50 14.38
CA LEU A 93 2.72 -16.90 15.75
C LEU A 93 3.92 -17.01 16.71
N ASN A 94 5.14 -17.23 16.19
CA ASN A 94 6.34 -17.32 17.03
C ASN A 94 7.01 -15.97 17.31
N LEU A 95 6.79 -14.92 16.50
CA LEU A 95 7.33 -13.59 16.80
C LEU A 95 6.45 -12.81 17.79
N ASN A 96 5.13 -12.92 17.71
CA ASN A 96 4.24 -12.19 18.63
C ASN A 96 4.20 -12.75 20.06
N GLN A 97 4.82 -13.91 20.33
CA GLN A 97 4.90 -14.49 21.67
C GLN A 97 6.16 -14.10 22.45
N MET A 98 7.17 -13.49 21.80
CA MET A 98 8.42 -13.08 22.47
C MET A 98 8.43 -11.59 22.89
N ASP A 99 7.57 -10.74 22.33
CA ASP A 99 7.58 -9.30 22.62
C ASP A 99 6.59 -8.87 23.73
N TYR A 100 6.04 -9.82 24.52
CA TYR A 100 5.17 -9.52 25.66
C TYR A 100 5.77 -9.80 27.05
N TYR A 101 7.09 -10.04 27.12
CA TYR A 101 7.86 -10.03 28.38
C TYR A 101 9.27 -9.48 28.15
N ASN A 102 9.39 -8.15 28.11
CA ASN A 102 10.46 -7.37 28.77
C ASN A 102 10.15 -5.88 28.72
#